data_AF-A0A3D3WHX9-F1
#
_entry.id   AF-A0A3D3WHX9-F1
#
_cell.length_a   1.000
_cell.length_b   1.000
_cell.length_c   1.000
_cell.angle_alpha   90.00
_cell.angle_beta   90.00
_cell.angle_gamma   90.00
#
_symmetry.space_group_name_H-M   'P 1'
#
loop_
_entity.id
_entity.type
_entity.pdbx_description
1 polymer ?
#
loop_
_entity_poly.entity_id
_entity_poly.type
_entity_poly.pdbx_seq_one_letter_code
_entity_poly.pdbx_strand_id
1 'polypeptide(L)'
;MKRSPLAPSVQSPLTAVDGAQLNTAHTGIKYKDRDDVMIMCFDQPVAVAAVLTRSLTASAPVDWCRKVLSKGQTRAILCNAGNANA
;
A
#
# COMPACT_ATOMS: atom_id res chain seq x y z
N MET A 1 1.57 10.65 19.59
CA MET A 1 0.93 11.55 18.61
C MET A 1 -0.49 11.89 19.08
N LYS A 2 -0.97 13.12 18.87
CA LYS A 2 -2.35 13.53 19.17
C LYS A 2 -3.31 12.84 18.18
N ARG A 3 -4.41 12.23 18.65
CA ARG A 3 -5.40 11.54 17.79
C ARG A 3 -6.00 12.53 16.80
N SER A 4 -6.11 12.13 15.52
CA SER A 4 -6.73 12.95 14.47
C SER A 4 -8.18 13.28 14.83
N PRO A 5 -8.66 14.51 14.58
CA PRO A 5 -10.07 14.87 14.76
C PRO A 5 -11.00 14.10 13.80
N LEU A 6 -10.45 13.51 12.73
CA LEU A 6 -11.18 12.69 11.77
C LEU A 6 -11.16 11.20 12.12
N ALA A 7 -10.48 10.79 13.19
CA ALA A 7 -10.44 9.39 13.58
C ALA A 7 -11.83 8.95 14.09
N PRO A 8 -12.40 7.86 13.56
CA PRO A 8 -13.66 7.32 14.06
C PRO A 8 -13.60 7.07 15.57
N SER A 9 -14.70 7.28 16.29
CA SER A 9 -14.78 7.07 17.74
C SER A 9 -14.53 5.61 18.11
N VAL A 10 -15.02 4.68 17.29
CA VAL A 10 -14.80 3.23 17.40
C VAL A 10 -13.92 2.76 16.25
N GLN A 11 -12.88 2.00 16.59
CA GLN A 11 -12.05 1.29 15.62
C GLN A 11 -12.28 -0.20 15.80
N SER A 12 -12.76 -0.87 14.75
CA SER A 12 -12.78 -2.34 14.74
C SER A 12 -11.35 -2.87 14.68
N PRO A 13 -11.02 -3.93 15.41
CA PRO A 13 -9.73 -4.58 15.27
C PRO A 13 -9.55 -5.07 13.82
N LEU A 14 -8.33 -4.95 13.31
CA LEU A 14 -7.97 -5.57 12.04
C LEU A 14 -7.79 -7.06 12.27
N THR A 15 -8.67 -7.86 11.70
CA THR A 15 -8.54 -9.32 11.70
C THR A 15 -7.61 -9.75 10.57
N ALA A 16 -6.83 -10.79 10.79
CA ALA A 16 -6.05 -11.42 9.74
C ALA A 16 -6.96 -11.90 8.60
N VAL A 17 -6.47 -11.81 7.37
CA VAL A 17 -7.12 -12.36 6.18
C VAL A 17 -6.35 -13.61 5.78
N ASP A 18 -7.03 -14.74 5.71
CA ASP A 18 -6.39 -16.00 5.33
C ASP A 18 -5.73 -15.88 3.95
N GLY A 19 -4.53 -16.45 3.82
CA GLY A 19 -3.72 -16.35 2.60
C GLY A 19 -3.03 -15.00 2.37
N ALA A 20 -3.27 -13.99 3.22
CA ALA A 20 -2.59 -12.69 3.14
C ALA A 20 -1.60 -12.46 4.30
N GLN A 21 -0.39 -12.05 3.98
CA GLN A 21 0.65 -11.69 4.96
C GLN A 21 1.08 -10.24 4.77
N LEU A 22 1.04 -9.45 5.85
CA LEU A 22 1.49 -8.07 5.87
C LEU A 22 2.82 -7.97 6.62
N ASN A 23 3.81 -7.35 6.01
CA ASN A 23 5.11 -7.08 6.63
C ASN A 23 5.51 -5.63 6.40
N THR A 24 6.26 -5.08 7.35
CA THR A 24 6.85 -3.75 7.24
C THR A 24 8.35 -3.82 7.48
N ALA A 25 9.08 -2.87 6.91
CA ALA A 25 10.50 -2.73 7.13
C ALA A 25 10.89 -1.25 7.20
N HIS A 26 11.90 -0.99 8.02
CA HIS A 26 12.58 0.29 8.09
C HIS A 26 13.82 0.25 7.19
N THR A 27 13.76 0.91 6.05
CA THR A 27 14.84 0.96 5.04
C THR A 27 15.71 2.21 5.15
N GLY A 28 15.20 3.27 5.78
CA GLY A 28 15.94 4.52 6.01
C GLY A 28 16.01 5.44 4.80
N ILE A 29 15.08 5.30 3.83
CA ILE A 29 15.09 6.09 2.59
C ILE A 29 14.96 7.60 2.86
N LYS A 30 14.15 7.99 3.85
CA LYS A 30 13.96 9.41 4.24
C LYS A 30 13.92 9.61 5.74
N TYR A 31 13.14 8.79 6.44
CA TYR A 31 12.94 8.92 7.88
C TYR A 31 13.79 7.89 8.63
N LYS A 32 14.40 8.34 9.73
CA LYS A 32 15.09 7.46 10.68
C LYS A 32 14.08 6.95 11.70
N ASP A 33 14.31 5.74 12.18
CA ASP A 33 13.55 5.05 13.23
C ASP A 33 12.05 4.88 12.96
N ARG A 34 11.68 4.61 11.70
CA ARG A 34 10.28 4.42 11.29
C ARG A 34 10.18 3.53 10.04
N ASP A 35 9.31 2.54 10.10
CA ASP A 35 8.93 1.75 8.92
C ASP A 35 8.48 2.66 7.75
N ASP A 36 9.11 2.42 6.61
CA ASP A 36 8.95 3.21 5.40
C ASP A 36 8.68 2.35 4.16
N VAL A 37 8.66 1.03 4.30
CA VAL A 37 8.19 0.09 3.29
C VAL A 37 7.19 -0.88 3.92
N MET A 38 6.13 -1.19 3.17
CA MET A 38 5.14 -2.22 3.50
C MET A 38 4.98 -3.14 2.29
N ILE A 39 4.92 -4.44 2.55
CA ILE A 39 4.51 -5.44 1.56
C ILE A 39 3.36 -6.28 2.10
N MET A 40 2.34 -6.44 1.27
CA MET A 40 1.30 -7.45 1.46
C MET A 40 1.53 -8.54 0.42
N CYS A 41 1.70 -9.78 0.86
CA CYS A 41 1.90 -10.95 0.01
C CYS A 41 0.69 -11.88 0.10
N PHE A 42 0.34 -12.49 -1.04
CA PHE A 42 -0.68 -13.52 -1.12
C PHE A 42 -0.03 -14.89 -1.43
N ASP A 43 -0.52 -15.93 -0.78
CA ASP A 43 -0.05 -17.31 -0.98
C ASP A 43 -0.21 -17.77 -2.44
N GLN A 44 -1.29 -17.36 -3.10
CA GLN A 44 -1.62 -17.60 -4.50
C GLN A 44 -1.92 -16.28 -5.24
N PRO A 45 -1.93 -16.26 -6.59
CA PRO A 45 -2.48 -15.12 -7.34
C PRO A 45 -3.93 -14.84 -6.95
N VAL A 46 -4.22 -13.59 -6.58
CA VAL A 46 -5.56 -13.13 -6.20
C VAL A 46 -6.09 -12.13 -7.22
N ALA A 47 -7.42 -12.08 -7.36
CA ALA A 47 -8.06 -11.03 -8.16
C ALA A 47 -7.75 -9.65 -7.58
N VAL A 48 -7.50 -8.67 -8.45
CA VAL A 48 -7.16 -7.29 -8.03
C VAL A 48 -8.00 -6.26 -8.78
N ALA A 49 -8.48 -5.27 -8.04
CA ALA A 49 -9.12 -4.08 -8.58
C ALA A 49 -8.62 -2.85 -7.80
N ALA A 50 -8.48 -1.72 -8.47
CA ALA A 50 -8.11 -0.46 -7.84
C ALA A 50 -8.64 0.74 -8.64
N VAL A 51 -8.88 1.85 -7.94
CA VAL A 51 -9.07 3.16 -8.54
C VAL A 51 -7.78 3.95 -8.40
N LEU A 52 -7.39 4.65 -9.45
CA LEU A 52 -6.15 5.42 -9.52
C LEU A 52 -6.44 6.89 -9.74
N THR A 53 -5.51 7.77 -9.37
CA THR A 53 -5.66 9.21 -9.57
C THR A 53 -5.88 9.56 -11.06
N ARG A 54 -6.69 10.60 -11.29
CA ARG A 54 -6.91 11.21 -12.61
C ARG A 54 -6.02 12.44 -12.85
N SER A 55 -5.09 12.72 -11.93
CA SER A 55 -4.16 13.84 -12.10
C SER A 55 -3.37 13.71 -13.40
N LEU A 56 -3.17 14.82 -14.09
CA LEU A 56 -2.27 14.91 -15.24
C LEU A 56 -0.80 14.74 -14.82
N THR A 57 -0.50 14.94 -13.54
CA THR A 57 0.82 14.77 -12.92
C THR A 57 0.91 13.46 -12.12
N ALA A 58 0.39 12.36 -12.68
CA ALA A 58 0.48 11.06 -12.04
C ALA A 58 1.94 10.60 -11.92
N SER A 59 2.29 9.98 -10.78
CA SER A 59 3.64 9.49 -10.53
C SER A 59 3.90 8.14 -11.20
N ALA A 60 5.17 7.77 -11.35
CA ALA A 60 5.56 6.51 -12.00
C ALA A 60 4.89 5.24 -11.38
N PRO A 61 4.70 5.12 -10.06
CA PRO A 61 3.95 4.01 -9.46
C PRO A 61 2.49 3.90 -9.94
N VAL A 62 1.83 5.03 -10.22
CA VAL A 62 0.46 5.03 -10.72
C VAL A 62 0.40 4.43 -12.13
N ASP A 63 1.34 4.83 -13.00
CA ASP A 63 1.44 4.28 -14.35
C ASP A 63 1.79 2.79 -14.35
N TRP A 64 2.64 2.36 -13.42
CA TRP A 64 2.93 0.95 -13.21
C TRP A 64 1.67 0.17 -12.79
N CYS A 65 0.92 0.68 -11.81
CA CYS A 65 -0.33 0.06 -11.37
C CYS A 65 -1.34 -0.07 -12.51
N ARG A 66 -1.50 0.92 -13.41
CA ARG A 66 -2.36 0.82 -14.60
C ARG A 66 -2.00 -0.40 -15.46
N LYS A 67 -0.69 -0.64 -15.68
CA LYS A 67 -0.18 -1.77 -16.46
C LYS A 67 -0.35 -3.11 -15.76
N VAL A 68 -0.26 -3.16 -14.44
CA VAL A 68 -0.46 -4.40 -13.66
C VAL A 68 -1.93 -4.76 -13.60
N LEU A 69 -2.81 -3.77 -13.36
CA LEU A 69 -4.26 -3.98 -13.21
C LEU A 69 -4.91 -4.58 -14.47
N SER A 70 -4.37 -4.33 -15.67
CA SER A 70 -4.88 -4.95 -16.90
C SER A 70 -4.75 -6.47 -16.93
N LYS A 71 -3.91 -7.06 -16.05
CA LYS A 71 -3.78 -8.51 -15.89
C LYS A 71 -4.87 -9.11 -14.99
N GLY A 72 -5.59 -8.29 -14.22
CA GLY A 72 -6.69 -8.72 -13.33
C GLY A 72 -6.26 -9.51 -12.08
N GLN A 73 -4.99 -9.85 -11.93
CA GLN A 73 -4.47 -10.59 -10.78
C GLN A 73 -3.13 -10.04 -10.27
N THR A 74 -2.86 -10.23 -8.98
CA THR A 74 -1.56 -9.94 -8.34
C THR A 74 -1.21 -10.98 -7.29
N ARG A 75 0.07 -11.03 -6.90
CA ARG A 75 0.55 -11.80 -5.74
C ARG A 75 1.07 -10.93 -4.60
N ALA A 76 1.21 -9.63 -4.84
CA ALA A 76 1.67 -8.72 -3.80
C ALA A 76 1.25 -7.28 -4.06
N ILE A 77 1.25 -6.49 -2.99
CA ILE A 77 1.15 -5.03 -3.01
C ILE A 77 2.36 -4.50 -2.26
N LEU A 78 3.14 -3.62 -2.91
CA LEU A 78 4.29 -2.95 -2.32
C LEU A 78 3.99 -1.46 -2.21
N CYS A 79 4.23 -0.89 -1.04
CA CYS A 79 4.08 0.53 -0.78
C CYS A 79 5.30 1.05 -0.04
N ASN A 80 5.75 2.24 -0.38
CA ASN A 80 6.76 2.96 0.37
C ASN A 80 6.21 4.31 0.86
N ALA A 81 6.79 4.83 1.94
CA ALA A 81 6.51 6.14 2.48
C ALA A 81 7.76 7.03 2.40
N GLY A 82 7.54 8.35 2.48
CA GLY A 82 8.61 9.35 2.50
C GLY A 82 9.09 9.82 1.12
N ASN A 83 8.92 9.03 0.07
CA ASN A 83 9.20 9.43 -1.32
C ASN A 83 8.05 8.97 -2.23
N ALA A 84 7.42 9.89 -2.94
CA ALA A 84 6.30 9.58 -3.83
C ALA A 84 6.72 8.98 -5.18
N ASN A 85 8.02 9.05 -5.50
CA ASN A 85 8.57 8.81 -6.84
C ASN A 85 7.78 9.59 -7.91
N ALA A 86 7.57 10.88 -7.60
CA ALA A 86 6.72 11.83 -8.31
C ALA A 86 7.47 13.16 -8.47
#